data_AF-A0A6P4EJW0-F1
#
_entry.id   AF-A0A6P4EJW0-F1
#
_cell.length_a   1.000
_cell.length_b   1.000
_cell.length_c   1.000
_cell.angle_alpha   90.00
_cell.angle_beta   90.00
_cell.angle_gamma   90.00
#
_symmetry.space_group_name_H-M   'P 1'
#
loop_
_entity.id
_entity.type
_entity.pdbx_description
1 polymer ?
#
loop_
_entity_poly.entity_id
_entity_poly.type
_entity_poly.pdbx_seq_one_letter_code
_entity_poly.pdbx_strand_id
1 'polypeptide(L)'
;PEPELNPEPTITTTTSAAITDDCNIYYRNYQWALQDCVCRCFQNEYLMHNENDQRIKDGQTPFVPVSEELCRSFIKTKCRVGFPVVAEFPIPAPCGCNRKPGSIATERFFSLCHLLKFSSENKKPFLSYSYCWPI
;
A
#
# COMPACT_ATOMS: atom_id res chain seq x y z
N PRO A 1 59.07 33.19 -15.39
CA PRO A 1 57.70 33.28 -15.95
C PRO A 1 57.32 31.91 -16.53
N GLU A 2 56.63 31.15 -15.70
CA GLU A 2 56.25 29.75 -15.88
C GLU A 2 54.71 29.71 -15.86
N PRO A 3 54.02 28.98 -16.75
CA PRO A 3 52.56 29.01 -16.80
C PRO A 3 51.93 28.15 -15.70
N GLU A 4 51.04 28.77 -14.93
CA GLU A 4 50.27 28.17 -13.84
C GLU A 4 49.29 27.10 -14.36
N LEU A 5 49.37 25.90 -13.79
CA LEU A 5 48.46 24.78 -14.03
C LEU A 5 47.20 24.95 -13.16
N ASN A 6 46.04 25.21 -13.77
CA ASN A 6 44.73 25.29 -13.10
C ASN A 6 44.36 23.96 -12.40
N PRO A 7 43.85 23.97 -11.16
CA PRO A 7 43.23 22.80 -10.57
C PRO A 7 41.78 22.59 -11.06
N GLU A 8 41.47 21.31 -11.28
CA GLU A 8 40.23 20.67 -11.72
C GLU A 8 38.96 21.13 -10.97
N PRO A 9 37.77 21.19 -11.62
CA PRO A 9 36.54 21.50 -10.92
C PRO A 9 36.09 20.31 -10.06
N THR A 10 36.28 20.42 -8.74
CA THR A 10 35.64 19.54 -7.76
C THR A 10 34.13 19.71 -7.85
N ILE A 11 33.47 18.76 -8.50
CA ILE A 11 32.01 18.59 -8.46
C ILE A 11 31.68 18.16 -7.03
N THR A 12 31.44 19.15 -6.17
CA THR A 12 30.78 18.93 -4.89
C THR A 12 29.39 18.41 -5.22
N THR A 13 29.28 17.10 -5.25
CA THR A 13 28.01 16.39 -5.30
C THR A 13 27.34 16.70 -3.97
N THR A 14 26.58 17.80 -3.93
CA THR A 14 25.53 17.95 -2.95
C THR A 14 24.59 16.79 -3.20
N THR A 15 24.78 15.73 -2.42
CA THR A 15 23.84 14.63 -2.25
C THR A 15 22.52 15.26 -1.80
N SER A 16 21.74 15.71 -2.77
CA SER A 16 20.31 15.84 -2.62
C SER A 16 19.86 14.43 -2.30
N ALA A 17 19.57 14.20 -1.02
CA ALA A 17 18.95 12.97 -0.57
C ALA A 17 17.87 12.62 -1.58
N ALA A 18 18.01 11.47 -2.23
CA ALA A 18 16.99 10.94 -3.11
C ALA A 18 15.70 10.91 -2.29
N ILE A 19 14.83 11.89 -2.54
CA ILE A 19 13.47 11.87 -2.04
C ILE A 19 12.87 10.70 -2.78
N THR A 20 12.85 9.56 -2.12
CA THR A 20 12.32 8.33 -2.66
C THR A 20 10.88 8.59 -3.04
N ASP A 21 10.54 8.25 -4.28
CA ASP A 21 9.20 8.21 -4.86
C ASP A 21 8.36 7.12 -4.16
N ASP A 22 8.25 7.20 -2.84
CA ASP A 22 7.74 6.14 -1.95
C ASP A 22 6.21 6.08 -1.94
N CYS A 23 5.53 7.13 -2.40
CA CYS A 23 4.07 7.17 -2.50
C CYS A 23 3.52 6.55 -3.81
N ASN A 24 4.30 5.71 -4.49
CA ASN A 24 3.86 5.10 -5.74
C ASN A 24 2.84 3.98 -5.49
N ILE A 25 1.54 4.29 -5.65
CA ILE A 25 0.42 3.33 -5.52
C ILE A 25 0.46 2.18 -6.53
N TYR A 26 1.30 2.28 -7.58
CA TYR A 26 1.50 1.22 -8.57
C TYR A 26 2.76 0.39 -8.31
N TYR A 27 3.54 0.75 -7.28
CA TYR A 27 4.67 -0.06 -6.83
C TYR A 27 4.15 -1.28 -6.08
N ARG A 28 4.23 -2.43 -6.73
CA ARG A 28 3.83 -3.74 -6.21
C ARG A 28 5.01 -4.35 -5.45
N ASN A 29 5.00 -4.18 -4.14
CA ASN A 29 5.90 -4.86 -3.19
C ASN A 29 5.08 -5.27 -1.96
N TYR A 30 4.18 -6.23 -2.16
CA TYR A 30 3.08 -6.47 -1.23
C TYR A 30 3.56 -6.74 0.20
N GLN A 31 2.94 -6.04 1.14
CA GLN A 31 3.14 -6.25 2.57
C GLN A 31 1.91 -6.93 3.17
N TRP A 32 2.13 -7.70 4.23
CA TRP A 32 1.09 -8.45 4.91
C TRP A 32 1.13 -8.13 6.39
N ALA A 33 -0.04 -7.86 6.96
CA ALA A 33 -0.15 -7.55 8.37
C ALA A 33 -1.47 -8.05 8.95
N LEU A 34 -1.53 -8.18 10.26
CA LEU A 34 -2.76 -8.42 10.99
C LEU A 34 -3.33 -7.10 11.49
N GLN A 35 -4.62 -6.91 11.24
CA GLN A 35 -5.46 -5.89 11.85
C GLN A 35 -6.51 -6.62 12.68
N ASP A 36 -6.43 -6.54 14.01
CA ASP A 36 -7.40 -7.17 14.92
C ASP A 36 -7.65 -8.66 14.59
N CYS A 37 -6.56 -9.41 14.37
CA CYS A 37 -6.57 -10.83 13.96
C CYS A 37 -7.26 -11.10 12.60
N VAL A 38 -7.30 -10.10 11.72
CA VAL A 38 -7.74 -10.24 10.32
C VAL A 38 -6.56 -9.95 9.41
N CYS A 39 -6.33 -10.83 8.45
CA CYS A 39 -5.28 -10.65 7.45
C CYS A 39 -5.57 -9.46 6.53
N ARG A 40 -4.58 -8.59 6.37
CA ARG A 40 -4.61 -7.44 5.48
C ARG A 40 -3.39 -7.42 4.57
N CYS A 41 -3.64 -7.22 3.28
CA CYS A 41 -2.62 -7.04 2.25
C CYS A 41 -2.52 -5.56 1.88
N PHE A 42 -1.30 -5.06 1.76
CA PHE A 42 -0.98 -3.70 1.32
C PHE A 42 -0.15 -3.75 0.05
N GLN A 43 -0.31 -2.73 -0.78
CA GLN A 43 0.38 -2.63 -2.07
C GLN A 43 1.90 -2.51 -1.91
N ASN A 44 2.35 -1.77 -0.90
CA ASN A 44 3.74 -1.63 -0.51
C ASN A 44 3.88 -1.17 0.95
N GLU A 45 5.14 -1.13 1.42
CA GLU A 45 5.51 -0.74 2.78
C GLU A 45 5.10 0.68 3.14
N TYR A 46 5.30 1.63 2.22
CA TYR A 46 4.94 3.02 2.46
C TYR A 46 3.43 3.17 2.74
N LEU A 47 2.59 2.52 1.94
CA LEU A 47 1.13 2.58 2.13
C LEU A 47 0.70 1.90 3.45
N MET A 48 1.36 0.81 3.83
CA MET A 48 1.13 0.18 5.14
C MET A 48 1.53 1.13 6.28
N HIS A 49 2.69 1.79 6.18
CA HIS A 49 3.20 2.70 7.19
C HIS A 49 2.31 3.94 7.35
N ASN A 50 1.92 4.57 6.23
CA ASN A 50 1.05 5.74 6.26
C ASN A 50 -0.31 5.43 6.89
N GLU A 51 -0.90 4.28 6.59
CA GLU A 51 -2.15 3.87 7.24
C GLU A 51 -1.95 3.50 8.71
N ASN A 52 -0.82 2.87 9.06
CA ASN A 52 -0.47 2.59 10.44
C ASN A 52 -0.34 3.87 11.28
N ASP A 53 0.30 4.90 10.72
CA ASP A 53 0.43 6.21 11.37
C ASP A 53 -0.93 6.86 11.59
N GLN A 54 -1.83 6.74 10.62
CA GLN A 54 -3.20 7.24 10.79
C GLN A 54 -3.94 6.48 11.89
N ARG A 55 -3.80 5.15 11.96
CA ARG A 55 -4.37 4.34 13.05
C ARG A 55 -3.86 4.77 14.42
N ILE A 56 -2.56 5.01 14.56
CA ILE A 56 -1.97 5.48 15.82
C ILE A 56 -2.53 6.84 16.20
N LYS A 57 -2.64 7.78 15.24
CA LYS A 57 -3.26 9.10 15.46
C LYS A 57 -4.71 8.99 15.90
N ASP A 58 -5.44 8.03 15.36
CA ASP A 58 -6.84 7.74 15.69
C ASP A 58 -7.01 6.93 16.99
N GLY A 59 -5.92 6.64 17.71
CA GLY A 59 -5.94 5.86 18.96
C GLY A 59 -6.21 4.36 18.76
N GLN A 60 -6.03 3.85 17.55
CA GLN A 60 -6.22 2.45 17.20
C GLN A 60 -4.90 1.66 17.35
N THR A 61 -5.03 0.34 17.46
CA THR A 61 -3.90 -0.59 17.47
C THR A 61 -3.13 -0.54 16.15
N PRO A 62 -1.78 -0.51 16.18
CA PRO A 62 -0.99 -0.59 14.96
C PRO A 62 -1.18 -1.96 14.29
N PHE A 63 -0.87 -2.02 12.99
CA PHE A 63 -0.79 -3.29 12.29
C PHE A 63 0.36 -4.13 12.83
N VAL A 64 0.19 -5.45 12.83
CA VAL A 64 1.25 -6.41 13.17
C VAL A 64 1.80 -7.00 11.87
N PRO A 65 2.99 -6.61 11.39
CA PRO A 65 3.57 -7.18 10.19
C PRO A 65 3.80 -8.68 10.35
N VAL A 66 3.43 -9.45 9.33
CA VAL A 66 3.56 -10.92 9.32
C VAL A 66 3.96 -11.40 7.93
N SER A 67 4.38 -12.66 7.82
CA SER A 67 4.55 -13.29 6.51
C SER A 67 3.20 -13.46 5.81
N GLU A 68 3.22 -13.57 4.47
CA GLU A 68 2.03 -13.91 3.69
C GLU A 68 1.40 -15.23 4.19
N GLU A 69 2.23 -16.23 4.44
CA GLU A 69 1.80 -17.56 4.89
C GLU A 69 1.07 -17.50 6.23
N LEU A 70 1.62 -16.77 7.21
CA LEU A 70 0.97 -16.58 8.49
C LEU A 70 -0.31 -15.78 8.33
N CYS A 71 -0.28 -14.67 7.58
CA CYS A 71 -1.46 -13.84 7.34
C CYS A 71 -2.63 -14.65 6.78
N ARG A 72 -2.38 -15.50 5.77
CA ARG A 72 -3.42 -16.32 5.15
C ARG A 72 -4.20 -17.19 6.14
N SER A 73 -3.58 -17.64 7.22
CA SER A 73 -4.26 -18.41 8.28
C SER A 73 -5.31 -17.60 9.06
N PHE A 74 -5.24 -16.26 9.02
CA PHE A 74 -6.18 -15.33 9.65
C PHE A 74 -7.26 -14.80 8.68
N ILE A 75 -7.32 -15.31 7.44
CA ILE A 75 -8.41 -14.97 6.52
C ILE A 75 -9.71 -15.58 7.07
N LYS A 76 -10.75 -14.75 7.19
CA LYS A 76 -12.05 -15.20 7.69
C LYS A 76 -12.69 -16.17 6.69
N THR A 77 -13.03 -17.37 7.16
CA THR A 77 -13.71 -18.38 6.33
C THR A 77 -15.12 -17.93 5.94
N LYS A 78 -15.87 -17.33 6.88
CA LYS A 78 -17.22 -16.82 6.67
C LYS A 78 -17.30 -15.33 7.01
N CYS A 79 -17.95 -14.58 6.13
CA CYS A 79 -18.30 -13.18 6.38
C CYS A 79 -19.82 -13.06 6.50
N ARG A 80 -20.28 -12.29 7.49
CA ARG A 80 -21.69 -11.90 7.58
C ARG A 80 -21.92 -10.71 6.64
N VAL A 81 -23.13 -10.66 6.06
CA VAL A 81 -23.61 -9.46 5.39
C VAL A 81 -23.68 -8.34 6.43
N GLY A 82 -23.21 -7.15 6.07
CA GLY A 82 -23.11 -6.01 6.97
C GLY A 82 -23.30 -4.72 6.19
N PHE A 83 -22.72 -3.63 6.68
CA PHE A 83 -22.74 -2.37 5.96
C PHE A 83 -21.88 -2.46 4.69
N PRO A 84 -22.45 -2.21 3.50
CA PRO A 84 -21.71 -2.30 2.26
C PRO A 84 -20.58 -1.27 2.22
N VAL A 85 -19.50 -1.64 1.54
CA VAL A 85 -18.35 -0.77 1.34
C VAL A 85 -18.00 -0.68 -0.14
N VAL A 86 -17.41 0.42 -0.54
CA VAL A 86 -16.79 0.63 -1.85
C VAL A 86 -15.31 0.84 -1.63
N ALA A 87 -14.48 0.15 -2.41
CA ALA A 87 -13.03 0.19 -2.31
C ALA A 87 -12.37 0.51 -3.65
N GLU A 88 -11.23 1.19 -3.58
CA GLU A 88 -10.41 1.57 -4.72
C GLU A 88 -9.22 0.62 -4.87
N PHE A 89 -8.97 0.14 -6.09
CA PHE A 89 -7.89 -0.79 -6.40
C PHE A 89 -6.97 -0.22 -7.48
N PRO A 90 -5.64 -0.31 -7.32
CA PRO A 90 -4.70 0.08 -8.36
C PRO A 90 -4.67 -1.01 -9.44
N ILE A 91 -5.07 -0.66 -10.66
CA ILE A 91 -4.89 -1.51 -11.84
C ILE A 91 -3.51 -1.20 -12.43
N PRO A 92 -2.63 -2.21 -12.60
CA PRO A 92 -1.31 -2.00 -13.17
C PRO A 92 -1.40 -1.60 -14.65
N ALA A 93 -0.38 -0.88 -15.14
CA ALA A 93 -0.26 -0.58 -16.56
C ALA A 93 -0.35 -1.87 -17.42
N PRO A 94 -0.99 -1.85 -18.60
CA PRO A 94 -1.15 -3.04 -19.44
C PRO A 94 0.18 -3.74 -19.80
N CYS A 95 1.29 -2.98 -19.85
CA CYS A 95 2.62 -3.53 -20.10
C CYS A 95 3.23 -4.30 -18.92
N GLY A 96 2.55 -4.37 -17.76
CA GLY A 96 2.98 -5.13 -16.58
C GLY A 96 4.14 -4.50 -15.80
N CYS A 97 4.72 -3.40 -16.26
CA CYS A 97 5.84 -2.73 -15.59
C CYS A 97 5.46 -2.35 -14.13
N ASN A 98 6.33 -2.68 -13.18
CA ASN A 98 6.17 -2.23 -11.80
C ASN A 98 6.37 -0.71 -11.73
N ARG A 99 5.72 -0.01 -10.79
CA ARG A 99 5.76 1.45 -10.61
C ARG A 99 5.17 2.30 -11.73
N LYS A 100 4.88 1.73 -12.91
CA LYS A 100 4.29 2.49 -14.00
C LYS A 100 2.82 2.81 -13.70
N PRO A 101 2.39 4.06 -13.89
CA PRO A 101 1.00 4.44 -13.71
C PRO A 101 0.05 3.60 -14.56
N GLY A 102 -0.98 3.06 -13.92
CA GLY A 102 -2.12 2.44 -14.58
C GLY A 102 -3.40 3.22 -14.28
N SER A 103 -4.48 2.51 -13.99
CA SER A 103 -5.78 3.11 -13.63
C SER A 103 -6.19 2.73 -12.22
N ILE A 104 -7.26 3.35 -11.70
CA ILE A 104 -7.90 2.96 -10.44
C ILE A 104 -9.27 2.40 -10.79
N ALA A 105 -9.60 1.22 -10.25
CA ALA A 105 -10.94 0.67 -10.31
C ALA A 105 -11.63 0.79 -8.96
N THR A 106 -12.96 0.86 -9.01
CA THR A 106 -13.81 0.91 -7.84
C THR A 106 -14.68 -0.33 -7.82
N GLU A 107 -14.66 -1.07 -6.71
CA GLU A 107 -15.48 -2.28 -6.53
C GLU A 107 -16.30 -2.18 -5.24
N ARG A 108 -17.53 -2.72 -5.27
CA ARG A 108 -18.46 -2.72 -4.14
C ARG A 108 -18.51 -4.10 -3.49
N PHE A 109 -18.50 -4.12 -2.16
CA PHE A 109 -18.57 -5.34 -1.35
C PHE A 109 -19.73 -5.28 -0.36
N PHE A 110 -20.28 -6.45 -0.02
CA PHE A 110 -21.40 -6.58 0.93
C PHE A 110 -21.05 -6.20 2.38
N SER A 111 -19.76 -6.23 2.74
CA SER A 111 -19.27 -5.71 4.03
C SER A 111 -17.75 -5.52 4.00
N LEU A 112 -17.20 -4.82 4.99
CA LEU A 112 -15.75 -4.72 5.19
C LEU A 112 -15.08 -6.10 5.31
N CYS A 113 -15.74 -7.09 5.93
CA CYS A 113 -15.23 -8.46 5.98
C CYS A 113 -15.06 -9.05 4.58
N HIS A 114 -16.05 -8.86 3.69
CA HIS A 114 -15.97 -9.37 2.31
C HIS A 114 -14.84 -8.70 1.53
N LEU A 115 -14.63 -7.39 1.72
CA LEU A 115 -13.50 -6.66 1.13
C LEU A 115 -12.17 -7.22 1.61
N LEU A 116 -11.95 -7.32 2.93
CA LEU A 116 -10.69 -7.80 3.51
C LEU A 116 -10.40 -9.25 3.08
N LYS A 117 -11.42 -10.10 3.07
CA LYS A 117 -11.32 -11.48 2.58
C LYS A 117 -10.90 -11.51 1.10
N PHE A 118 -11.61 -10.79 0.24
CA PHE A 118 -11.31 -10.72 -1.19
C PHE A 118 -9.89 -10.23 -1.46
N SER A 119 -9.50 -9.13 -0.80
CA SER A 119 -8.16 -8.53 -0.93
C SER A 119 -7.06 -9.53 -0.60
N SER A 120 -7.15 -10.17 0.56
CA SER A 120 -6.12 -11.11 1.03
C SER A 120 -6.10 -12.42 0.24
N GLU A 121 -7.27 -12.97 -0.16
CA GLU A 121 -7.33 -14.21 -0.95
C GLU A 121 -6.74 -14.02 -2.35
N ASN A 122 -7.02 -12.88 -2.99
CA ASN A 122 -6.67 -12.62 -4.38
C ASN A 122 -5.37 -11.84 -4.57
N LYS A 123 -4.65 -11.49 -3.49
CA LYS A 123 -3.49 -10.58 -3.53
C LYS A 123 -3.83 -9.26 -4.23
N LYS A 124 -5.00 -8.71 -3.90
CA LYS A 124 -5.55 -7.47 -4.45
C LYS A 124 -5.67 -6.42 -3.35
N PRO A 125 -4.57 -5.76 -2.96
CA PRO A 125 -4.64 -4.68 -1.97
C PRO A 125 -5.48 -3.52 -2.51
N PHE A 126 -6.38 -3.00 -1.69
CA PHE A 126 -7.11 -1.77 -1.97
C PHE A 126 -6.34 -0.57 -1.40
N LEU A 127 -6.49 0.60 -2.01
CA LEU A 127 -5.89 1.86 -1.58
C LEU A 127 -6.71 2.55 -0.49
N SER A 128 -8.03 2.49 -0.64
CA SER A 128 -8.98 3.15 0.24
C SER A 128 -10.30 2.37 0.23
N TYR A 129 -11.14 2.60 1.24
CA TYR A 129 -12.53 2.19 1.22
C TYR A 129 -13.41 3.19 1.95
N SER A 130 -14.70 3.19 1.64
CA SER A 130 -15.71 3.97 2.33
C SER A 130 -16.98 3.15 2.53
N TYR A 131 -17.72 3.43 3.59
CA TYR A 131 -19.04 2.84 3.79
C TYR A 131 -20.05 3.48 2.84
N CYS A 132 -20.86 2.64 2.20
CA CYS A 132 -22.00 3.11 1.43
C CYS A 132 -23.21 3.17 2.34
N TRP A 133 -23.71 4.37 2.61
CA TRP A 133 -25.01 4.53 3.25
C TRP A 133 -26.12 4.13 2.25
N PRO A 134 -27.20 3.47 2.70
CA PRO A 134 -28.39 3.36 1.87
C PRO A 134 -28.87 4.79 1.55
N ILE A 135 -29.11 5.03 0.25
CA ILE A 135 -29.80 6.22 -0.25
C ILE A 135 -31.28 6.10 0.15
#